data_AF-A0A2W5PSF6-F1
#
_entry.id   AF-A0A2W5PSF6-F1
#
_cell.length_a   1.000
_cell.length_b   1.000
_cell.length_c   1.000
_cell.angle_alpha   90.00
_cell.angle_beta   90.00
_cell.angle_gamma   90.00
#
_symmetry.space_group_name_H-M   'P 1'
#
loop_
_entity.id
_entity.type
_entity.pdbx_description
1 polymer ?
#
loop_
_entity_poly.entity_id
_entity_poly.type
_entity_poly.pdbx_seq_one_letter_code
_entity_poly.pdbx_strand_id
1 'polypeptide(L)'
;MTCFSIQKSLILVLFLAVLVPVCAMAQAPEPPPEEIAKLKAADQAAADAKEGKVDAPIVIELYTSSDCTACVFADRIIYDAMKDKNVIALSCHIKDVSNIGSAGLRAGMHDEGKSTSEVRLKNDIEEATTAQQQAYGEEKVQEDNKIDAPMDPCIFRQWTFSPGRVNNDVTVGLPTFYFNGDGRINPSWMDYFSTMLRTYHYASKNKMLEVMVRWKDKDTISIHLPQKKSNKKKPDPVNGSVWLIRYKDMMVEHMDKGMNKGRVLRFSNIVEDIKHIGKWHGAMRTIDVDVAVPQGGKERGGYVVIVAPRLGEPYMAAGKLVDYPVAADLEATRAKIERAKESAEKKPSAVIANPPPVGPDTVPSATTPMEPVPPSVSPERAR
;
A
#
# COMPACT_ATOMS: atom_id res chain seq x y z
N MET A 1 48.26 -37.29 31.22
CA MET A 1 49.54 -36.64 31.53
C MET A 1 50.64 -37.38 30.77
N THR A 2 51.39 -36.64 29.93
CA THR A 2 52.75 -36.93 29.37
C THR A 2 52.96 -38.22 28.54
N CYS A 3 53.72 -38.29 27.45
CA CYS A 3 54.83 -37.45 26.98
C CYS A 3 55.15 -37.69 25.47
N PHE A 4 55.56 -36.60 24.80
CA PHE A 4 56.53 -36.40 23.69
C PHE A 4 57.12 -37.56 22.86
N SER A 5 57.16 -37.35 21.54
CA SER A 5 58.25 -37.77 20.61
C SER A 5 58.16 -36.90 19.32
N ILE A 6 59.04 -35.90 19.08
CA ILE A 6 60.27 -35.93 18.23
C ILE A 6 59.91 -36.25 16.75
N GLN A 7 60.13 -35.39 15.73
CA GLN A 7 61.45 -34.95 15.25
C GLN A 7 61.37 -33.82 14.20
N LYS A 8 62.38 -32.93 14.23
CA LYS A 8 62.74 -31.92 13.23
C LYS A 8 63.36 -32.56 11.97
N SER A 9 63.15 -31.95 10.79
CA SER A 9 64.05 -31.85 9.60
C SER A 9 63.24 -31.19 8.45
N LEU A 10 63.42 -29.91 8.09
CA LEU A 10 64.51 -29.27 7.35
C LEU A 10 64.82 -29.90 5.97
N ILE A 11 64.01 -29.62 4.94
CA ILE A 11 64.34 -29.80 3.50
C ILE A 11 63.60 -28.70 2.71
N LEU A 12 64.31 -27.62 2.36
CA LEU A 12 64.88 -27.30 1.05
C LEU A 12 63.84 -26.75 0.04
N VAL A 13 63.98 -25.44 -0.15
CA VAL A 13 63.38 -24.59 -1.17
C VAL A 13 63.61 -25.16 -2.57
N LEU A 14 62.54 -25.38 -3.34
CA LEU A 14 62.60 -25.42 -4.80
C LEU A 14 61.54 -24.46 -5.36
N PHE A 15 61.98 -23.24 -5.70
CA PHE A 15 61.22 -22.29 -6.49
C PHE A 15 61.07 -22.86 -7.91
N LEU A 16 59.93 -23.47 -8.21
CA LEU A 16 59.53 -23.72 -9.59
C LEU A 16 58.84 -22.45 -10.11
N ALA A 17 59.59 -21.63 -10.84
CA ALA A 17 59.06 -20.53 -11.61
C ALA A 17 58.20 -21.09 -12.75
N VAL A 18 56.89 -21.20 -12.52
CA VAL A 18 55.91 -21.43 -13.59
C VAL A 18 55.59 -20.07 -14.21
N LEU A 19 56.26 -19.79 -15.33
CA LEU A 19 55.88 -18.74 -16.28
C LEU A 19 54.44 -19.01 -16.75
N VAL A 20 53.48 -18.26 -16.20
CA VAL A 20 52.12 -18.21 -16.75
C VAL A 20 52.18 -17.29 -17.98
N PRO A 21 51.84 -17.76 -19.18
CA PRO A 21 51.71 -16.88 -20.32
C PRO A 21 50.51 -15.96 -20.05
N VAL A 22 50.75 -14.65 -20.07
CA VAL A 22 49.68 -13.64 -20.12
C VAL A 22 49.01 -13.81 -21.48
N CYS A 23 48.02 -14.70 -21.53
CA CYS A 23 47.10 -14.78 -22.64
C CYS A 23 46.33 -13.46 -22.65
N ALA A 24 46.46 -12.70 -23.74
CA ALA A 24 45.66 -11.52 -23.97
C ALA A 24 44.19 -11.90 -23.82
N MET A 25 43.56 -11.44 -22.75
CA MET A 25 42.12 -11.56 -22.56
C MET A 25 41.47 -10.68 -23.61
N ALA A 26 41.16 -11.27 -24.77
CA ALA A 26 40.23 -10.68 -25.71
C ALA A 26 38.90 -10.50 -24.94
N GLN A 27 38.58 -9.25 -24.64
CA GLN A 27 37.36 -8.89 -23.93
C GLN A 27 36.18 -9.36 -24.78
N ALA A 28 35.49 -10.41 -24.31
CA ALA A 28 34.28 -10.88 -24.98
C ALA A 28 33.28 -9.72 -25.04
N PRO A 29 32.58 -9.53 -26.17
CA PRO A 29 31.59 -8.47 -26.28
C PRO A 29 30.55 -8.65 -25.18
N GLU A 30 30.29 -7.60 -24.41
CA GLU A 30 29.27 -7.65 -23.37
C GLU A 30 27.91 -8.01 -23.99
N PRO A 31 27.15 -8.93 -23.37
CA PRO A 31 25.88 -9.37 -23.92
C PRO A 31 24.92 -8.18 -24.07
N PRO A 32 24.05 -8.19 -25.09
CA PRO A 32 23.13 -7.09 -25.33
C PRO A 32 22.26 -6.80 -24.09
N PRO A 33 21.87 -5.53 -23.84
CA PRO A 33 21.16 -5.13 -22.62
C PRO A 33 19.89 -5.93 -22.32
N GLU A 34 19.23 -6.45 -23.34
CA GLU A 34 18.04 -7.29 -23.22
C GLU A 34 18.35 -8.67 -22.62
N GLU A 35 19.50 -9.24 -22.95
CA GLU A 35 19.98 -10.51 -22.40
C GLU A 35 20.46 -10.33 -20.96
N ILE A 36 21.14 -9.22 -20.67
CA ILE A 36 21.47 -8.81 -19.29
C ILE A 36 20.19 -8.61 -18.47
N ALA A 37 19.15 -8.01 -19.04
CA ALA A 37 17.86 -7.85 -18.36
C ALA A 37 17.17 -9.19 -18.10
N LYS A 38 17.22 -10.13 -19.06
CA LYS A 38 16.70 -11.50 -18.91
C LYS A 38 17.46 -12.29 -17.85
N LEU A 39 18.78 -12.18 -17.80
CA LEU A 39 19.62 -12.81 -16.79
C LEU A 39 19.37 -12.22 -15.40
N LYS A 40 19.28 -10.89 -15.26
CA LYS A 40 18.90 -10.24 -14.00
C LYS A 40 17.49 -10.60 -13.55
N ALA A 41 16.54 -10.73 -14.48
CA ALA A 41 15.19 -11.17 -14.17
C ALA A 41 15.15 -12.64 -13.72
N ALA A 42 15.98 -13.50 -14.31
CA ALA A 42 16.12 -14.90 -13.90
C ALA A 42 16.80 -15.03 -12.52
N ASP A 43 17.83 -14.22 -12.24
CA ASP A 43 18.48 -14.16 -10.93
C ASP A 43 17.55 -13.63 -9.85
N GLN A 44 16.76 -12.59 -10.17
CA GLN A 44 15.73 -12.08 -9.27
C GLN A 44 14.61 -13.09 -9.06
N ALA A 45 14.18 -13.82 -10.09
CA ALA A 45 13.20 -14.90 -9.94
C ALA A 45 13.74 -16.06 -9.10
N ALA A 46 15.04 -16.39 -9.21
CA ALA A 46 15.69 -17.39 -8.40
C ALA A 46 15.89 -16.93 -6.94
N ALA A 47 16.13 -15.64 -6.71
CA ALA A 47 16.17 -15.03 -5.38
C ALA A 47 14.78 -14.94 -4.74
N ASP A 48 13.76 -14.51 -5.49
CA ASP A 48 12.35 -14.48 -5.09
C ASP A 48 11.84 -15.89 -4.75
N ALA A 49 12.29 -16.91 -5.48
CA ALA A 49 12.01 -18.33 -5.21
C ALA A 49 12.76 -18.87 -3.96
N LYS A 50 13.92 -18.30 -3.63
CA LYS A 50 14.65 -18.60 -2.38
C LYS A 50 14.03 -17.89 -1.16
N GLU A 51 13.38 -16.75 -1.35
CA GLU A 51 12.78 -15.94 -0.28
C GLU A 51 11.26 -16.10 -0.12
N GLY A 52 10.58 -16.81 -1.02
CA GLY A 52 9.14 -17.11 -0.88
C GLY A 52 8.23 -15.91 -1.14
N LYS A 53 8.56 -15.09 -2.14
CA LYS A 53 7.71 -13.99 -2.62
C LYS A 53 6.38 -14.50 -3.20
N VAL A 54 5.30 -13.75 -3.03
CA VAL A 54 3.94 -14.11 -3.47
C VAL A 54 3.30 -13.00 -4.28
N ASP A 55 2.48 -13.38 -5.25
CA ASP A 55 1.58 -12.48 -5.99
C ASP A 55 0.22 -12.31 -5.29
N ALA A 56 0.18 -12.48 -3.97
CA ALA A 56 -1.02 -12.23 -3.19
C ALA A 56 -1.33 -10.72 -3.14
N PRO A 57 -2.61 -10.32 -3.16
CA PRO A 57 -2.97 -8.92 -3.00
C PRO A 57 -2.46 -8.39 -1.65
N ILE A 58 -2.23 -7.09 -1.57
CA ILE A 58 -1.88 -6.34 -0.34
C ILE A 58 -2.89 -5.22 -0.22
N VAL A 59 -3.76 -5.27 0.78
CA VAL A 59 -4.75 -4.24 1.04
C VAL A 59 -4.12 -3.22 1.97
N ILE A 60 -4.13 -1.95 1.57
CA ILE A 60 -3.66 -0.83 2.39
C ILE A 60 -4.81 0.13 2.56
N GLU A 61 -5.20 0.38 3.80
CA GLU A 61 -6.24 1.35 4.13
C GLU A 61 -5.64 2.52 4.86
N LEU A 62 -5.72 3.70 4.23
CA LEU A 62 -5.33 4.97 4.82
C LEU A 62 -6.56 5.63 5.44
N TYR A 63 -6.44 6.07 6.69
CA TYR A 63 -7.35 7.00 7.31
C TYR A 63 -6.74 8.40 7.26
N THR A 64 -7.43 9.31 6.57
CA THR A 64 -6.96 10.66 6.25
C THR A 64 -8.04 11.71 6.45
N SER A 65 -7.68 12.99 6.39
CA SER A 65 -8.61 14.13 6.37
C SER A 65 -7.96 15.34 5.71
N SER A 66 -8.77 16.19 5.06
CA SER A 66 -8.32 17.46 4.49
C SER A 66 -7.79 18.45 5.54
N ASP A 67 -8.23 18.34 6.79
CA ASP A 67 -7.82 19.21 7.90
C ASP A 67 -6.55 18.71 8.62
N CYS A 68 -5.96 17.60 8.17
CA CYS A 68 -4.75 17.02 8.74
C CYS A 68 -3.51 17.32 7.87
N THR A 69 -2.58 18.14 8.38
CA THR A 69 -1.38 18.56 7.62
C THR A 69 -0.46 17.38 7.28
N ALA A 70 -0.24 16.47 8.24
CA ALA A 70 0.60 15.28 8.02
C ALA A 70 -0.01 14.31 6.99
N CYS A 71 -1.33 14.31 6.88
CA CYS A 71 -2.05 13.44 5.97
C CYS A 71 -1.75 13.73 4.50
N VAL A 72 -1.36 14.96 4.15
CA VAL A 72 -0.94 15.27 2.77
C VAL A 72 0.27 14.42 2.33
N PHE A 73 1.16 14.06 3.25
CA PHE A 73 2.24 13.12 2.95
C PHE A 73 1.73 11.68 2.84
N ALA A 74 0.77 11.30 3.69
CA ALA A 74 0.18 9.97 3.67
C ALA A 74 -0.61 9.69 2.38
N ASP A 75 -1.38 10.66 1.90
CA ASP A 75 -2.11 10.59 0.63
C ASP A 75 -1.17 10.43 -0.57
N ARG A 76 0.01 11.06 -0.52
CA ARG A 76 1.04 10.84 -1.53
C ARG A 76 1.63 9.43 -1.45
N ILE A 77 1.91 8.94 -0.24
CA ILE A 77 2.44 7.58 -0.03
C ILE A 77 1.48 6.54 -0.61
N ILE A 78 0.17 6.67 -0.36
CA ILE A 78 -0.80 5.70 -0.88
C ILE A 78 -0.95 5.78 -2.40
N TYR A 79 -0.93 6.99 -2.97
CA TYR A 79 -0.90 7.19 -4.43
C TYR A 79 0.32 6.52 -5.08
N ASP A 80 1.49 6.63 -4.46
CA ASP A 80 2.70 5.98 -4.96
C ASP A 80 2.64 4.45 -4.80
N ALA A 81 2.08 3.95 -3.69
CA ALA A 81 1.89 2.52 -3.46
C ALA A 81 0.94 1.86 -4.48
N MET A 82 -0.07 2.59 -4.96
CA MET A 82 -1.01 2.13 -5.99
C MET A 82 -0.37 1.81 -7.35
N LYS A 83 0.87 2.23 -7.58
CA LYS A 83 1.62 1.87 -8.79
C LYS A 83 2.02 0.39 -8.79
N ASP A 84 2.04 -0.24 -7.62
CA ASP A 84 2.22 -1.67 -7.50
C ASP A 84 0.91 -2.40 -7.84
N LYS A 85 0.99 -3.32 -8.81
CA LYS A 85 -0.17 -4.10 -9.29
C LYS A 85 -0.78 -5.02 -8.21
N ASN A 86 0.01 -5.41 -7.20
CA ASN A 86 -0.46 -6.27 -6.12
C ASN A 86 -1.08 -5.45 -4.97
N VAL A 87 -1.02 -4.11 -5.01
CA VAL A 87 -1.57 -3.25 -3.96
C VAL A 87 -3.00 -2.82 -4.28
N ILE A 88 -3.90 -3.12 -3.35
CA ILE A 88 -5.27 -2.60 -3.30
C ILE A 88 -5.31 -1.52 -2.22
N ALA A 89 -5.17 -0.27 -2.64
CA ALA A 89 -5.24 0.86 -1.72
C ALA A 89 -6.65 1.42 -1.60
N LEU A 90 -7.06 1.81 -0.39
CA LEU A 90 -8.28 2.56 -0.10
C LEU A 90 -7.94 3.75 0.79
N SER A 91 -8.58 4.89 0.54
CA SER A 91 -8.47 6.08 1.38
C SER A 91 -9.83 6.36 2.03
N CYS A 92 -9.88 6.16 3.34
CA CYS A 92 -10.99 6.53 4.19
C CYS A 92 -10.84 8.00 4.57
N HIS A 93 -11.58 8.85 3.86
CA HIS A 93 -11.51 10.30 4.00
C HIS A 93 -12.50 10.81 5.04
N ILE A 94 -12.01 11.14 6.23
CA ILE A 94 -12.82 11.62 7.34
C ILE A 94 -13.04 13.13 7.18
N LYS A 95 -14.30 13.50 6.93
CA LYS A 95 -14.69 14.89 6.63
C LYS A 95 -14.78 15.77 7.88
N ASP A 96 -15.22 15.19 9.00
CA ASP A 96 -15.35 15.90 10.26
C ASP A 96 -14.32 15.38 11.27
N VAL A 97 -13.26 16.15 11.46
CA VAL A 97 -12.22 15.90 12.47
C VAL A 97 -12.34 16.86 13.67
N SER A 98 -13.44 17.61 13.79
CA SER A 98 -13.62 18.57 14.89
C SER A 98 -13.52 17.90 16.27
N ASN A 99 -13.82 16.60 16.34
CA ASN A 99 -13.71 15.77 17.55
C ASN A 99 -12.45 14.88 17.59
N ILE A 100 -11.53 15.03 16.63
CA ILE A 100 -10.29 14.25 16.49
C ILE A 100 -9.11 15.19 16.75
N GLY A 101 -8.77 15.38 18.02
CA GLY A 101 -7.71 16.29 18.47
C GLY A 101 -6.33 15.95 17.89
N SER A 102 -5.55 16.99 17.57
CA SER A 102 -4.27 16.93 16.84
C SER A 102 -3.04 16.47 17.65
N ALA A 103 -3.22 16.02 18.89
CA ALA A 103 -2.21 15.34 19.68
C ALA A 103 -2.95 14.40 20.61
N GLY A 104 -2.77 13.08 20.45
CA GLY A 104 -3.34 12.13 21.41
C GLY A 104 -2.92 12.53 22.83
N LEU A 105 -3.88 12.80 23.72
CA LEU A 105 -3.54 13.19 25.10
C LEU A 105 -4.57 12.73 26.13
N ARG A 106 -3.99 12.19 27.19
CA ARG A 106 -4.57 11.89 28.51
C ARG A 106 -5.31 13.11 29.05
N ALA A 107 -6.50 12.89 29.62
CA ALA A 107 -7.06 13.74 30.66
C ALA A 107 -7.40 12.87 31.87
N GLY A 108 -6.70 13.15 32.97
CA GLY A 108 -7.03 12.64 34.29
C GLY A 108 -8.06 13.56 34.94
N MET A 109 -8.99 12.92 35.64
CA MET A 109 -10.03 13.49 36.47
C MET A 109 -9.47 14.54 37.45
N HIS A 110 -9.92 15.80 37.36
CA HIS A 110 -10.37 16.64 38.47
C HIS A 110 -10.80 18.01 37.93
N ASP A 111 -12.09 18.28 38.13
CA ASP A 111 -12.78 19.55 37.90
C ASP A 111 -12.16 20.66 38.77
N GLU A 112 -11.97 21.86 38.22
CA GLU A 112 -12.45 23.16 38.73
C GLU A 112 -11.97 24.27 37.76
N GLY A 113 -12.88 24.72 36.88
CA GLY A 113 -12.85 26.07 36.31
C GLY A 113 -11.71 26.46 35.37
N LYS A 114 -11.73 25.98 34.11
CA LYS A 114 -11.37 26.73 32.89
C LYS A 114 -11.35 25.79 31.68
N SER A 115 -12.16 26.12 30.67
CA SER A 115 -11.93 25.85 29.23
C SER A 115 -10.99 24.68 28.90
N THR A 116 -11.47 23.44 28.99
CA THR A 116 -10.87 22.30 28.30
C THR A 116 -11.97 21.42 27.74
N SER A 117 -12.10 21.41 26.41
CA SER A 117 -13.09 20.64 25.67
C SER A 117 -12.67 19.18 25.55
N GLU A 118 -13.27 18.32 26.36
CA GLU A 118 -13.40 16.87 26.09
C GLU A 118 -14.66 16.64 25.23
N VAL A 119 -14.57 15.77 24.21
CA VAL A 119 -15.74 15.26 23.50
C VAL A 119 -15.86 13.77 23.76
N ARG A 120 -16.89 13.40 24.53
CA ARG A 120 -17.22 12.04 24.94
C ARG A 120 -18.17 11.43 23.91
N LEU A 121 -17.76 10.38 23.20
CA LEU A 121 -18.69 9.58 22.39
C LEU A 121 -19.33 8.52 23.30
N LYS A 122 -20.64 8.66 23.58
CA LYS A 122 -21.45 7.60 24.20
C LYS A 122 -22.09 6.79 23.07
N ASN A 123 -21.69 5.55 22.89
CA ASN A 123 -22.48 4.56 22.15
C ASN A 123 -22.78 3.39 23.08
N ASP A 124 -24.06 3.17 23.35
CA ASP A 124 -24.51 1.99 24.07
C ASP A 124 -24.29 0.75 23.17
N ILE A 125 -23.42 -0.14 23.65
CA ILE A 125 -22.78 -1.23 22.88
C ILE A 125 -23.78 -2.29 22.36
N GLU A 126 -24.96 -2.42 22.97
CA GLU A 126 -26.00 -3.38 22.55
C GLU A 126 -26.85 -2.90 21.36
N GLU A 127 -26.97 -1.59 21.15
CA GLU A 127 -27.86 -1.04 20.13
C GLU A 127 -27.17 -0.92 18.76
N ALA A 128 -25.86 -0.62 18.73
CA ALA A 128 -25.11 -0.42 17.49
C ALA A 128 -24.94 -1.71 16.64
N THR A 129 -24.87 -2.88 17.27
CA THR A 129 -24.75 -4.16 16.54
C THR A 129 -26.10 -4.65 15.99
N THR A 130 -27.20 -4.29 16.65
CA THR A 130 -28.57 -4.67 16.26
C THR A 130 -29.15 -3.68 15.24
N ALA A 131 -28.93 -2.37 15.42
CA ALA A 131 -29.39 -1.32 14.53
C ALA A 131 -28.77 -1.41 13.13
N GLN A 132 -27.51 -1.85 13.00
CA GLN A 132 -26.86 -1.98 11.69
C GLN A 132 -27.33 -3.21 10.90
N GLN A 133 -27.83 -4.25 11.57
CA GLN A 133 -28.47 -5.39 10.91
C GLN A 133 -29.93 -5.10 10.52
N GLN A 134 -30.62 -4.25 11.30
CA GLN A 134 -32.02 -3.90 11.06
C GLN A 134 -32.20 -2.70 10.11
N ALA A 135 -31.28 -1.75 10.05
CA ALA A 135 -31.35 -0.57 9.14
C ALA A 135 -31.17 -0.91 7.65
N TYR A 136 -30.88 -2.17 7.30
CA TYR A 136 -30.85 -2.66 5.92
C TYR A 136 -32.17 -3.32 5.47
N GLY A 137 -33.19 -3.35 6.33
CA GLY A 137 -34.58 -3.63 5.97
C GLY A 137 -35.37 -2.33 5.97
N GLU A 138 -36.12 -2.05 4.90
CA GLU A 138 -37.00 -0.89 4.79
C GLU A 138 -38.04 -0.89 5.92
N GLU A 139 -37.89 -0.05 6.94
CA GLU A 139 -39.00 0.35 7.79
C GLU A 139 -38.85 1.80 8.25
N LYS A 140 -39.93 2.57 8.08
CA LYS A 140 -40.03 3.99 8.40
C LYS A 140 -39.95 4.18 9.91
N VAL A 141 -38.91 4.88 10.39
CA VAL A 141 -38.82 5.29 11.79
C VAL A 141 -39.37 6.71 11.96
N GLN A 142 -40.23 6.83 12.96
CA GLN A 142 -41.05 7.96 13.35
C GLN A 142 -40.19 9.11 13.95
N GLU A 143 -40.61 10.33 13.64
CA GLU A 143 -39.94 11.61 13.89
C GLU A 143 -40.15 12.13 15.33
N ASP A 144 -39.36 11.69 16.32
CA ASP A 144 -39.34 12.36 17.64
C ASP A 144 -38.11 12.17 18.54
N ASN A 145 -37.11 11.35 18.18
CA ASN A 145 -35.83 11.32 18.88
C ASN A 145 -34.71 11.76 17.93
N LYS A 146 -33.97 12.83 18.29
CA LYS A 146 -32.70 13.18 17.63
C LYS A 146 -31.69 12.06 17.88
N ILE A 147 -31.69 11.07 16.99
CA ILE A 147 -30.60 10.13 16.85
C ILE A 147 -29.44 10.94 16.26
N ASP A 148 -28.38 11.14 17.04
CA ASP A 148 -27.14 11.73 16.54
C ASP A 148 -26.75 11.00 15.24
N ALA A 149 -26.41 11.76 14.20
CA ALA A 149 -26.21 11.23 12.85
C ALA A 149 -25.33 9.95 12.89
N PRO A 150 -25.64 8.93 12.07
CA PRO A 150 -24.90 7.68 12.08
C PRO A 150 -23.40 7.95 11.93
N MET A 151 -22.61 7.37 12.84
CA MET A 151 -21.15 7.50 12.86
C MET A 151 -20.58 7.32 11.45
N ASP A 152 -19.68 8.23 11.04
CA ASP A 152 -19.00 8.16 9.75
C ASP A 152 -18.43 6.72 9.54
N PRO A 153 -18.75 6.05 8.40
CA PRO A 153 -18.37 4.66 8.18
C PRO A 153 -16.86 4.41 8.29
N CYS A 154 -16.04 5.39 7.92
CA CYS A 154 -14.60 5.30 8.04
C CYS A 154 -14.12 5.49 9.48
N ILE A 155 -14.74 6.39 10.26
CA ILE A 155 -14.47 6.48 11.71
C ILE A 155 -14.79 5.14 12.38
N PHE A 156 -15.98 4.58 12.13
CA PHE A 156 -16.37 3.29 12.69
C PHE A 156 -15.42 2.18 12.25
N ARG A 157 -15.04 2.15 10.98
CA ARG A 157 -14.10 1.15 10.46
C ARG A 157 -12.73 1.26 11.14
N GLN A 158 -12.19 2.47 11.32
CA GLN A 158 -10.92 2.67 12.03
C GLN A 158 -11.02 2.21 13.49
N TRP A 159 -12.14 2.54 14.13
CA TRP A 159 -12.46 2.15 15.51
C TRP A 159 -12.39 0.62 15.70
N THR A 160 -12.86 -0.15 14.72
CA THR A 160 -12.86 -1.62 14.83
C THR A 160 -11.46 -2.23 14.98
N PHE A 161 -10.41 -1.54 14.51
CA PHE A 161 -9.01 -1.97 14.68
C PHE A 161 -8.40 -1.61 16.04
N SER A 162 -9.11 -0.83 16.87
CA SER A 162 -8.57 -0.40 18.17
C SER A 162 -8.45 -1.58 19.14
N PRO A 163 -7.28 -1.77 19.79
CA PRO A 163 -7.10 -2.84 20.76
C PRO A 163 -7.94 -2.57 22.01
N GLY A 164 -8.72 -3.57 22.45
CA GLY A 164 -9.55 -3.47 23.66
C GLY A 164 -10.90 -2.81 23.40
N ARG A 165 -11.78 -3.50 22.66
CA ARG A 165 -13.20 -3.19 22.31
C ARG A 165 -14.13 -2.97 23.53
N VAL A 166 -13.58 -2.63 24.68
CA VAL A 166 -14.19 -2.58 26.01
C VAL A 166 -14.29 -1.15 26.54
N ASN A 167 -13.66 -0.17 25.88
CA ASN A 167 -13.74 1.24 26.26
C ASN A 167 -14.63 2.01 25.28
N ASN A 168 -15.56 2.79 25.84
CA ASN A 168 -16.51 3.61 25.08
C ASN A 168 -15.86 4.86 24.46
N ASP A 169 -14.63 5.18 24.86
CA ASP A 169 -13.87 6.32 24.35
C ASP A 169 -12.70 5.83 23.50
N VAL A 170 -12.73 6.13 22.21
CA VAL A 170 -11.70 5.69 21.27
C VAL A 170 -11.25 6.86 20.43
N THR A 171 -9.99 7.22 20.63
CA THR A 171 -9.29 8.17 19.78
C THR A 171 -8.90 7.49 18.48
N VAL A 172 -9.49 7.94 17.37
CA VAL A 172 -8.98 7.63 16.04
C VAL A 172 -7.77 8.52 15.74
N GLY A 173 -6.73 7.97 15.11
CA GLY A 173 -5.49 8.68 14.84
C GLY A 173 -5.28 8.92 13.36
N LEU A 174 -4.88 10.14 12.97
CA LEU A 174 -4.62 10.49 11.57
C LEU A 174 -3.19 11.05 11.38
N PRO A 175 -2.52 10.73 10.25
CA PRO A 175 -2.84 9.63 9.35
C PRO A 175 -2.56 8.26 10.01
N THR A 176 -3.35 7.25 9.68
CA THR A 176 -3.02 5.86 10.05
C THR A 176 -3.20 4.96 8.84
N PHE A 177 -2.24 4.07 8.62
CA PHE A 177 -2.35 2.99 7.64
C PHE A 177 -2.62 1.66 8.34
N TYR A 178 -3.43 0.80 7.70
CA TYR A 178 -3.54 -0.61 8.03
C TYR A 178 -3.22 -1.47 6.81
N PHE A 179 -2.26 -2.38 6.97
CA PHE A 179 -1.90 -3.40 5.99
C PHE A 179 -2.63 -4.69 6.31
N ASN A 180 -3.42 -5.19 5.35
CA ASN A 180 -4.23 -6.41 5.46
C ASN A 180 -5.06 -6.49 6.76
N GLY A 181 -5.51 -5.36 7.29
CA GLY A 181 -6.31 -5.28 8.52
C GLY A 181 -5.56 -5.54 9.83
N ASP A 182 -4.23 -5.54 9.82
CA ASP A 182 -3.40 -5.84 11.02
C ASP A 182 -2.20 -4.89 11.17
N GLY A 183 -1.39 -4.77 10.10
CA GLY A 183 -0.16 -4.01 10.11
C GLY A 183 -0.41 -2.52 10.22
N ARG A 184 -0.46 -1.99 11.44
CA ARG A 184 -0.70 -0.56 11.69
C ARG A 184 0.58 0.25 11.51
N ILE A 185 0.51 1.33 10.75
CA ILE A 185 1.50 2.42 10.74
C ILE A 185 0.82 3.68 11.22
N ASN A 186 1.31 4.21 12.34
CA ASN A 186 0.88 5.49 12.89
C ASN A 186 1.76 6.65 12.33
N PRO A 187 1.42 7.91 12.62
CA PRO A 187 2.15 9.06 12.08
C PRO A 187 3.66 9.05 12.39
N SER A 188 4.05 8.52 13.55
CA SER A 188 5.45 8.50 13.99
C SER A 188 6.32 7.51 13.22
N TRP A 189 5.72 6.53 12.53
CA TRP A 189 6.42 5.45 11.82
C TRP A 189 6.18 5.47 10.30
N MET A 190 5.78 6.60 9.74
CA MET A 190 5.47 6.72 8.31
C MET A 190 6.67 6.40 7.40
N ASP A 191 7.90 6.64 7.86
CA ASP A 191 9.15 6.29 7.18
C ASP A 191 9.32 4.78 6.99
N TYR A 192 8.75 3.96 7.88
CA TYR A 192 8.75 2.50 7.77
C TYR A 192 7.79 1.94 6.72
N PHE A 193 6.93 2.77 6.10
CA PHE A 193 5.91 2.32 5.16
C PHE A 193 6.48 1.45 4.04
N SER A 194 7.54 1.90 3.37
CA SER A 194 8.13 1.18 2.25
C SER A 194 8.72 -0.17 2.67
N THR A 195 9.29 -0.24 3.88
CA THR A 195 9.80 -1.49 4.45
C THR A 195 8.66 -2.43 4.78
N MET A 196 7.58 -1.93 5.40
CA MET A 196 6.41 -2.74 5.68
C MET A 196 5.80 -3.29 4.38
N LEU A 197 5.54 -2.44 3.38
CA LEU A 197 5.04 -2.85 2.08
C LEU A 197 5.91 -3.95 1.45
N ARG A 198 7.24 -3.75 1.41
CA ARG A 198 8.19 -4.77 0.95
C ARG A 198 8.02 -6.10 1.68
N THR A 199 7.84 -6.11 2.99
CA THR A 199 7.64 -7.37 3.73
C THR A 199 6.36 -8.10 3.34
N TYR A 200 5.29 -7.38 2.98
CA TYR A 200 4.02 -7.98 2.54
C TYR A 200 4.07 -8.57 1.12
N HIS A 201 5.16 -8.42 0.39
CA HIS A 201 5.38 -9.19 -0.84
C HIS A 201 5.78 -10.65 -0.58
N TYR A 202 6.04 -11.04 0.67
CA TYR A 202 6.52 -12.38 1.01
C TYR A 202 5.46 -13.21 1.73
N ALA A 203 5.41 -14.52 1.44
CA ALA A 203 4.45 -15.49 2.00
C ALA A 203 4.45 -15.54 3.53
N SER A 204 5.58 -15.19 4.15
CA SER A 204 5.74 -15.16 5.61
C SER A 204 4.82 -14.13 6.27
N LYS A 205 4.60 -12.98 5.61
CA LYS A 205 3.73 -11.89 6.08
C LYS A 205 2.39 -11.86 5.37
N ASN A 206 2.35 -12.18 4.09
CA ASN A 206 1.13 -12.11 3.31
C ASN A 206 0.61 -13.49 2.94
N LYS A 207 -0.49 -13.86 3.61
CA LYS A 207 -1.23 -15.11 3.38
C LYS A 207 -2.61 -14.84 2.78
N MET A 208 -2.81 -13.65 2.21
CA MET A 208 -4.09 -13.24 1.66
C MET A 208 -4.41 -14.03 0.39
N LEU A 209 -5.64 -14.46 0.25
CA LEU A 209 -6.14 -15.10 -0.96
C LEU A 209 -6.71 -14.05 -1.92
N GLU A 210 -6.54 -14.27 -3.21
CA GLU A 210 -7.15 -13.42 -4.23
C GLU A 210 -8.64 -13.75 -4.40
N VAL A 211 -9.48 -12.72 -4.39
CA VAL A 211 -10.89 -12.79 -4.77
C VAL A 211 -11.01 -12.27 -6.19
N MET A 212 -11.53 -13.09 -7.10
CA MET A 212 -11.77 -12.65 -8.47
C MET A 212 -13.11 -11.93 -8.54
N VAL A 213 -13.09 -10.67 -8.99
CA VAL A 213 -14.29 -9.83 -9.09
C VAL A 213 -14.45 -9.40 -10.54
N ARG A 214 -15.63 -9.60 -11.13
CA ARG A 214 -15.89 -9.28 -12.55
C ARG A 214 -17.28 -8.71 -12.73
N TRP A 215 -17.41 -7.79 -13.69
CA TRP A 215 -18.72 -7.39 -14.20
C TRP A 215 -19.38 -8.59 -14.88
N LYS A 216 -20.61 -8.90 -14.48
CA LYS A 216 -21.46 -9.88 -15.15
C LYS A 216 -22.21 -9.21 -16.29
N ASP A 217 -22.72 -8.02 -16.01
CA ASP A 217 -23.38 -7.10 -16.93
C ASP A 217 -23.11 -5.65 -16.46
N LYS A 218 -24.04 -4.71 -16.72
CA LYS A 218 -23.84 -3.26 -16.47
C LYS A 218 -24.09 -2.85 -15.02
N ASP A 219 -24.82 -3.65 -14.26
CA ASP A 219 -25.28 -3.33 -12.90
C ASP A 219 -25.13 -4.52 -11.95
N THR A 220 -24.62 -5.65 -12.41
CA THR A 220 -24.31 -6.80 -11.55
C THR A 220 -22.82 -7.16 -11.60
N ILE A 221 -22.24 -7.36 -10.42
CA ILE A 221 -20.87 -7.85 -10.23
C ILE A 221 -20.92 -9.29 -9.72
N SER A 222 -20.11 -10.16 -10.32
CA SER A 222 -19.85 -11.53 -9.89
C SER A 222 -18.56 -11.60 -9.07
N ILE A 223 -18.67 -12.09 -7.84
CA ILE A 223 -17.58 -12.21 -6.87
C ILE A 223 -17.27 -13.69 -6.65
N HIS A 224 -16.11 -14.15 -7.13
CA HIS A 224 -15.66 -15.53 -6.98
C HIS A 224 -14.70 -15.65 -5.80
N LEU A 225 -15.21 -16.20 -4.70
CA LEU A 225 -14.46 -16.47 -3.48
C LEU A 225 -13.65 -17.77 -3.66
N PRO A 226 -12.34 -17.75 -3.33
CA PRO A 226 -11.47 -18.91 -3.51
C PRO A 226 -11.80 -20.02 -2.49
N GLN A 227 -11.17 -21.18 -2.64
CA GLN A 227 -11.18 -22.20 -1.59
C GLN A 227 -10.06 -21.94 -0.59
N LYS A 228 -10.38 -21.91 0.71
CA LYS A 228 -9.39 -21.93 1.81
C LYS A 228 -9.39 -23.29 2.47
N LYS A 229 -8.30 -24.04 2.30
CA LYS A 229 -8.13 -25.36 2.91
C LYS A 229 -7.95 -25.18 4.42
N SER A 230 -8.79 -25.84 5.21
CA SER A 230 -8.58 -25.98 6.65
C SER A 230 -7.52 -27.05 6.93
N ASN A 231 -6.78 -26.89 8.04
CA ASN A 231 -5.75 -27.84 8.43
C ASN A 231 -6.38 -29.15 8.91
N LYS A 232 -6.08 -30.27 8.24
CA LYS A 232 -6.62 -31.61 8.59
C LYS A 232 -6.25 -32.08 9.99
N LYS A 233 -5.10 -31.66 10.53
CA LYS A 233 -4.60 -32.07 11.86
C LYS A 233 -5.20 -31.23 12.99
N LYS A 234 -5.60 -29.99 12.70
CA LYS A 234 -6.29 -29.09 13.63
C LYS A 234 -7.29 -28.27 12.82
N PRO A 235 -8.54 -28.75 12.67
CA PRO A 235 -9.56 -28.05 11.91
C PRO A 235 -9.75 -26.65 12.51
N ASP A 236 -9.41 -25.64 11.73
CA ASP A 236 -9.72 -24.26 12.06
C ASP A 236 -10.94 -23.88 11.22
N PRO A 237 -12.12 -23.64 11.83
CA PRO A 237 -13.30 -23.27 11.08
C PRO A 237 -13.06 -21.91 10.43
N VAL A 238 -13.01 -21.90 9.10
CA VAL A 238 -12.95 -20.65 8.35
C VAL A 238 -14.31 -19.98 8.50
N ASN A 239 -14.34 -18.84 9.16
CA ASN A 239 -15.51 -17.97 9.24
C ASN A 239 -15.07 -16.60 8.76
N GLY A 240 -15.64 -16.13 7.66
CA GLY A 240 -15.36 -14.82 7.10
C GLY A 240 -16.65 -14.09 6.74
N SER A 241 -16.70 -12.80 7.08
CA SER A 241 -17.69 -11.86 6.54
C SER A 241 -17.12 -11.21 5.30
N VAL A 242 -17.94 -11.13 4.25
CA VAL A 242 -17.60 -10.56 2.95
C VAL A 242 -18.16 -9.14 2.88
N TRP A 243 -17.27 -8.18 2.65
CA TRP A 243 -17.56 -6.75 2.58
C TRP A 243 -17.27 -6.25 1.17
N LEU A 244 -18.20 -5.50 0.60
CA LEU A 244 -18.09 -4.79 -0.66
C LEU A 244 -17.90 -3.30 -0.35
N ILE A 245 -16.84 -2.71 -0.90
CA ILE A 245 -16.48 -1.31 -0.68
C ILE A 245 -16.52 -0.61 -2.02
N ARG A 246 -17.39 0.41 -2.15
CA ARG A 246 -17.38 1.34 -3.28
C ARG A 246 -16.32 2.40 -3.01
N TYR A 247 -15.49 2.70 -4.02
CA TYR A 247 -14.57 3.82 -3.96
C TYR A 247 -14.67 4.69 -5.22
N LYS A 248 -14.35 5.97 -5.06
CA LYS A 248 -14.12 6.95 -6.12
C LYS A 248 -12.62 7.04 -6.40
N ASP A 249 -12.22 7.00 -7.66
CA ASP A 249 -10.80 6.93 -8.09
C ASP A 249 -10.01 8.15 -7.63
N MET A 250 -10.58 9.35 -7.80
CA MET A 250 -9.92 10.60 -7.44
C MET A 250 -10.89 11.67 -6.98
N MET A 251 -10.44 12.46 -6.00
CA MET A 251 -11.10 13.68 -5.56
C MET A 251 -10.05 14.79 -5.47
N VAL A 252 -10.41 15.99 -5.93
CA VAL A 252 -9.56 17.18 -5.85
C VAL A 252 -10.30 18.23 -5.02
N GLU A 253 -9.64 18.76 -4.00
CA GLU A 253 -10.21 19.76 -3.12
C GLU A 253 -9.33 21.00 -3.07
N HIS A 254 -9.95 22.17 -3.17
CA HIS A 254 -9.30 23.46 -2.96
C HIS A 254 -9.51 23.87 -1.51
N MET A 255 -8.43 24.08 -0.77
CA MET A 255 -8.50 24.35 0.65
C MET A 255 -8.66 25.85 0.91
N ASP A 256 -9.87 26.29 1.23
CA ASP A 256 -10.14 27.71 1.49
C ASP A 256 -9.86 28.14 2.96
N LYS A 257 -9.77 27.16 3.87
CA LYS A 257 -9.57 27.34 5.31
C LYS A 257 -8.69 26.24 5.91
N GLY A 258 -8.40 26.33 7.21
CA GLY A 258 -7.60 25.36 7.95
C GLY A 258 -6.09 25.49 7.71
N MET A 259 -5.31 24.58 8.30
CA MET A 259 -3.84 24.58 8.19
C MET A 259 -3.34 24.33 6.75
N ASN A 260 -4.18 23.71 5.91
CA ASN A 260 -3.89 23.45 4.51
C ASN A 260 -4.39 24.57 3.56
N LYS A 261 -4.84 25.72 4.08
CA LYS A 261 -5.37 26.83 3.27
C LYS A 261 -4.43 27.22 2.11
N GLY A 262 -5.03 27.44 0.94
CA GLY A 262 -4.34 27.81 -0.29
C GLY A 262 -3.74 26.63 -1.06
N ARG A 263 -3.82 25.41 -0.51
CA ARG A 263 -3.35 24.20 -1.19
C ARG A 263 -4.47 23.56 -2.02
N VAL A 264 -4.07 22.79 -3.03
CA VAL A 264 -4.95 21.90 -3.77
C VAL A 264 -4.59 20.48 -3.38
N LEU A 265 -5.49 19.80 -2.68
CA LEU A 265 -5.28 18.44 -2.22
C LEU A 265 -5.90 17.45 -3.21
N ARG A 266 -5.26 16.29 -3.34
CA ARG A 266 -5.72 15.19 -4.19
C ARG A 266 -5.78 13.93 -3.37
N PHE A 267 -6.92 13.28 -3.40
CA PHE A 267 -7.18 12.01 -2.73
C PHE A 267 -7.40 10.93 -3.79
N SER A 268 -7.01 9.70 -3.49
CA SER A 268 -7.12 8.55 -4.41
C SER A 268 -7.87 7.39 -3.74
N ASN A 269 -8.64 6.64 -4.52
CA ASN A 269 -9.48 5.53 -4.05
C ASN A 269 -10.29 5.88 -2.77
N ILE A 270 -11.03 6.99 -2.82
CA ILE A 270 -11.82 7.50 -1.70
C ILE A 270 -12.99 6.55 -1.45
N VAL A 271 -13.07 5.98 -0.26
CA VAL A 271 -14.20 5.11 0.15
C VAL A 271 -15.48 5.93 0.20
N GLU A 272 -16.53 5.46 -0.48
CA GLU A 272 -17.85 6.10 -0.52
C GLU A 272 -18.91 5.29 0.23
N ASP A 273 -18.86 3.96 0.11
CA ASP A 273 -19.82 3.05 0.75
C ASP A 273 -19.15 1.73 1.14
N ILE A 274 -19.62 1.14 2.24
CA ILE A 274 -19.14 -0.14 2.79
C ILE A 274 -20.36 -0.99 3.14
N LYS A 275 -20.54 -2.10 2.42
CA LYS A 275 -21.69 -2.98 2.56
C LYS A 275 -21.29 -4.42 2.89
N HIS A 276 -21.92 -5.02 3.88
CA HIS A 276 -21.80 -6.45 4.14
C HIS A 276 -22.68 -7.23 3.14
N ILE A 277 -22.11 -8.19 2.42
CA ILE A 277 -22.81 -8.92 1.35
C ILE A 277 -22.95 -10.42 1.59
N GLY A 278 -22.33 -10.96 2.65
CA GLY A 278 -22.56 -12.35 3.03
C GLY A 278 -21.45 -12.98 3.87
N LYS A 279 -21.65 -14.24 4.23
CA LYS A 279 -20.68 -15.07 4.95
C LYS A 279 -19.97 -16.04 4.01
N TRP A 280 -18.73 -16.35 4.33
CA TRP A 280 -17.89 -17.30 3.62
C TRP A 280 -17.18 -18.23 4.61
N HIS A 281 -17.31 -19.54 4.37
CA HIS A 281 -16.79 -20.58 5.26
C HIS A 281 -15.62 -21.38 4.66
N GLY A 282 -14.86 -20.75 3.74
CA GLY A 282 -13.69 -21.37 3.10
C GLY A 282 -13.98 -22.22 1.87
N ALA A 283 -15.25 -22.51 1.57
CA ALA A 283 -15.64 -23.19 0.33
C ALA A 283 -15.59 -22.22 -0.86
N MET A 284 -15.18 -22.71 -2.02
CA MET A 284 -15.29 -21.95 -3.28
C MET A 284 -16.75 -21.62 -3.54
N ARG A 285 -17.05 -20.35 -3.82
CA ARG A 285 -18.41 -19.85 -4.00
C ARG A 285 -18.42 -18.60 -4.87
N THR A 286 -19.49 -18.42 -5.64
CA THR A 286 -19.76 -17.18 -6.35
C THR A 286 -20.93 -16.44 -5.69
N ILE A 287 -20.83 -15.11 -5.60
CA ILE A 287 -21.90 -14.22 -5.15
C ILE A 287 -22.11 -13.17 -6.23
N ASP A 288 -23.34 -13.07 -6.74
CA ASP A 288 -23.74 -11.99 -7.64
C ASP A 288 -24.38 -10.88 -6.80
N VAL A 289 -23.97 -9.64 -7.04
CA VAL A 289 -24.44 -8.46 -6.30
C VAL A 289 -24.79 -7.35 -7.28
N ASP A 290 -26.01 -6.83 -7.16
CA ASP A 290 -26.43 -5.65 -7.91
C ASP A 290 -25.83 -4.38 -7.30
N VAL A 291 -25.33 -3.52 -8.16
CA VAL A 291 -24.62 -2.29 -7.86
C VAL A 291 -25.08 -1.16 -8.77
N ALA A 292 -24.82 0.08 -8.35
CA ALA A 292 -25.16 1.24 -9.15
C ALA A 292 -24.38 1.25 -10.48
N VAL A 293 -25.05 1.66 -11.56
CA VAL A 293 -24.41 1.89 -12.85
C VAL A 293 -23.39 3.03 -12.71
N PRO A 294 -22.10 2.81 -13.02
CA PRO A 294 -21.08 3.83 -12.99
C PRO A 294 -21.42 5.00 -13.92
N GLN A 295 -21.22 6.23 -13.44
CA GLN A 295 -21.47 7.44 -14.22
C GLN A 295 -20.26 7.84 -15.10
N GLY A 296 -19.06 7.33 -14.78
CA GLY A 296 -17.80 7.64 -15.46
C GLY A 296 -17.29 9.07 -15.23
N GLY A 297 -16.27 9.44 -15.99
CA GLY A 297 -15.68 10.77 -15.91
C GLY A 297 -15.08 11.05 -14.53
N LYS A 298 -15.53 12.13 -13.87
CA LYS A 298 -15.04 12.51 -12.53
C LYS A 298 -15.59 11.63 -11.41
N GLU A 299 -16.65 10.89 -11.65
CA GLU A 299 -17.28 9.97 -10.68
C GLU A 299 -16.80 8.52 -10.85
N ARG A 300 -15.77 8.31 -11.68
CA ARG A 300 -15.16 7.00 -11.89
C ARG A 300 -14.55 6.47 -10.59
N GLY A 301 -14.56 5.16 -10.45
CA GLY A 301 -13.98 4.46 -9.32
C GLY A 301 -13.94 2.95 -9.52
N GLY A 302 -14.37 2.22 -8.51
CA GLY A 302 -14.59 0.79 -8.61
C GLY A 302 -15.12 0.19 -7.31
N TYR A 303 -14.86 -1.11 -7.17
CA TYR A 303 -15.24 -1.89 -6.00
C TYR A 303 -14.04 -2.66 -5.46
N VAL A 304 -13.98 -2.80 -4.14
CA VAL A 304 -13.06 -3.70 -3.46
C VAL A 304 -13.88 -4.69 -2.64
N VAL A 305 -13.51 -5.97 -2.72
CA VAL A 305 -14.05 -7.02 -1.85
C VAL A 305 -13.01 -7.35 -0.80
N ILE A 306 -13.41 -7.36 0.46
CA ILE A 306 -12.57 -7.76 1.60
C ILE A 306 -13.29 -8.86 2.37
N VAL A 307 -12.54 -9.90 2.74
CA VAL A 307 -13.03 -10.99 3.59
C VAL A 307 -12.25 -11.00 4.89
N ALA A 308 -12.94 -10.80 6.00
CA ALA A 308 -12.34 -10.76 7.34
C ALA A 308 -13.16 -11.63 8.31
N PRO A 309 -12.55 -12.27 9.33
CA PRO A 309 -13.31 -13.08 10.27
C PRO A 309 -14.33 -12.27 11.05
N ARG A 310 -13.91 -11.08 11.49
CA ARG A 310 -14.72 -10.07 12.16
C ARG A 310 -14.20 -8.69 11.71
N LEU A 311 -14.98 -7.64 12.00
CA LEU A 311 -14.50 -6.28 11.82
C LEU A 311 -13.25 -6.04 12.67
N GLY A 312 -12.27 -5.33 12.11
CA GLY A 312 -11.02 -5.00 12.78
C GLY A 312 -10.02 -6.16 12.92
N GLU A 313 -10.25 -7.28 12.24
CA GLU A 313 -9.34 -8.43 12.23
C GLU A 313 -8.62 -8.60 10.89
N PRO A 314 -7.45 -9.27 10.88
CA PRO A 314 -6.66 -9.46 9.68
C PRO A 314 -7.46 -10.10 8.55
N TYR A 315 -7.22 -9.63 7.32
CA TYR A 315 -7.93 -10.07 6.14
C TYR A 315 -7.48 -11.45 5.68
N MET A 316 -8.44 -12.23 5.22
CA MET A 316 -8.22 -13.56 4.68
C MET A 316 -8.14 -13.55 3.15
N ALA A 317 -8.92 -12.68 2.51
CA ALA A 317 -8.98 -12.59 1.07
C ALA A 317 -9.38 -11.18 0.63
N ALA A 318 -8.91 -10.76 -0.54
CA ALA A 318 -9.30 -9.49 -1.13
C ALA A 318 -9.26 -9.50 -2.65
N GLY A 319 -10.04 -8.61 -3.27
CA GLY A 319 -10.08 -8.43 -4.72
C GLY A 319 -10.49 -7.01 -5.07
N LYS A 320 -10.08 -6.54 -6.24
CA LYS A 320 -10.42 -5.20 -6.75
C LYS A 320 -11.06 -5.33 -8.13
N LEU A 321 -12.10 -4.54 -8.35
CA LEU A 321 -12.72 -4.31 -9.64
C LEU A 321 -12.70 -2.80 -9.91
N VAL A 322 -12.36 -2.41 -11.13
CA VAL A 322 -12.50 -1.03 -11.60
C VAL A 322 -13.85 -0.93 -12.32
N ASP A 323 -14.49 0.24 -12.25
CA ASP A 323 -15.70 0.50 -13.02
C ASP A 323 -15.49 0.13 -14.50
N TYR A 324 -16.49 -0.51 -15.10
CA TYR A 324 -16.42 -0.80 -16.52
C TYR A 324 -16.38 0.51 -17.32
N PRO A 325 -15.68 0.57 -18.46
CA PRO A 325 -15.55 1.80 -19.21
C PRO A 325 -16.92 2.25 -19.76
N VAL A 326 -17.35 3.46 -19.40
CA VAL A 326 -18.53 4.09 -20.00
C VAL A 326 -18.11 5.04 -21.14
N ALA A 327 -19.08 5.53 -21.92
CA ALA A 327 -18.81 6.36 -23.10
C ALA A 327 -17.91 7.57 -22.80
N ALA A 328 -18.15 8.25 -21.67
CA ALA A 328 -17.35 9.38 -21.22
C ALA A 328 -15.87 9.02 -20.99
N ASP A 329 -15.58 7.85 -20.42
CA ASP A 329 -14.21 7.40 -20.17
C ASP A 329 -13.49 7.05 -21.47
N LEU A 330 -14.21 6.45 -22.42
CA LEU A 330 -13.68 6.12 -23.74
C LEU A 330 -13.32 7.38 -24.54
N GLU A 331 -14.18 8.40 -24.49
CA GLU A 331 -13.92 9.70 -25.13
C GLU A 331 -12.70 10.39 -24.52
N ALA A 332 -12.64 10.47 -23.18
CA ALA A 332 -11.48 11.04 -22.48
C ALA A 332 -10.19 10.28 -22.80
N THR A 333 -10.25 8.95 -22.90
CA THR A 333 -9.11 8.10 -23.27
C THR A 333 -8.66 8.36 -24.71
N ARG A 334 -9.59 8.45 -25.67
CA ARG A 334 -9.29 8.79 -27.08
C ARG A 334 -8.64 10.17 -27.18
N ALA A 335 -9.20 11.18 -26.53
CA ALA A 335 -8.63 12.54 -26.52
C ALA A 335 -7.20 12.57 -25.94
N LYS A 336 -6.92 11.77 -24.90
CA LYS A 336 -5.58 11.64 -24.32
C LYS A 336 -4.60 10.99 -25.29
N ILE A 337 -5.03 9.96 -26.03
CA ILE A 337 -4.22 9.31 -27.06
C ILE A 337 -3.90 10.28 -28.20
N GLU A 338 -4.87 11.03 -28.70
CA GLU A 338 -4.64 12.00 -29.79
C GLU A 338 -3.67 13.11 -29.37
N ARG A 339 -3.83 13.71 -28.18
CA ARG A 339 -2.84 14.69 -27.67
C ARG A 339 -1.44 14.10 -27.51
N ALA A 340 -1.34 12.83 -27.12
CA ALA A 340 -0.06 12.16 -26.99
C ALA A 340 0.60 11.93 -28.36
N LYS A 341 -0.18 11.58 -29.39
CA LYS A 341 0.29 11.49 -30.78
C LYS A 341 0.79 12.84 -31.30
N GLU A 342 0.00 13.89 -31.15
CA GLU A 342 0.37 15.25 -31.55
C GLU A 342 1.65 15.74 -30.84
N SER A 343 1.81 15.39 -29.55
CA SER A 343 3.01 15.72 -28.76
C SER A 343 4.23 14.91 -29.19
N ALA A 344 4.04 13.67 -29.63
CA ALA A 344 5.11 12.83 -30.15
C ALA A 344 5.59 13.30 -31.53
N GLU A 345 4.68 13.72 -32.40
CA GLU A 345 4.99 14.28 -33.73
C GLU A 345 5.70 15.64 -33.65
N LYS A 346 5.40 16.44 -32.64
CA LYS A 346 6.08 17.74 -32.39
C LYS A 346 7.43 17.62 -31.69
N LYS A 347 7.85 16.43 -31.25
CA LYS A 347 9.17 16.25 -30.63
C LYS A 347 10.22 16.17 -31.75
N PRO A 348 11.10 17.18 -31.92
CA PRO A 348 12.12 17.11 -32.95
C PRO A 348 13.01 15.88 -32.69
N SER A 349 13.23 15.05 -33.71
CA SER A 349 14.27 14.03 -33.67
C SER A 349 15.56 14.74 -33.25
N ALA A 350 16.10 14.37 -32.09
CA ALA A 350 17.46 14.74 -31.75
C ALA A 350 18.33 14.19 -32.89
N VAL A 351 18.79 15.08 -33.75
CA VAL A 351 19.79 14.78 -34.76
C VAL A 351 20.97 14.26 -33.98
N ILE A 352 21.28 12.98 -34.15
CA ILE A 352 22.54 12.40 -33.72
C ILE A 352 23.60 13.17 -34.53
N ALA A 353 24.16 14.22 -33.95
CA ALA A 353 25.32 14.88 -34.52
C ALA A 353 26.43 13.83 -34.55
N ASN A 354 26.89 13.49 -35.75
CA ASN A 354 28.07 12.64 -35.90
C ASN A 354 29.22 13.26 -35.07
N PRO A 355 30.00 12.45 -34.34
CA PRO A 355 31.17 12.96 -33.67
C PRO A 355 32.11 13.61 -34.71
N PRO A 356 32.73 14.76 -34.39
CA PRO A 356 33.65 15.42 -35.31
C PRO A 356 34.84 14.50 -35.62
N PRO A 357 35.42 14.58 -36.82
CA PRO A 357 36.55 13.73 -37.18
C PRO A 357 37.75 14.04 -36.27
N VAL A 358 38.33 12.98 -35.73
CA VAL A 358 39.58 13.03 -34.96
C VAL A 358 40.71 13.43 -35.90
N GLY A 359 41.17 14.68 -35.80
CA GLY A 359 42.44 15.12 -36.39
C GLY A 359 43.61 14.72 -35.48
N PRO A 360 44.80 14.45 -36.05
CA PRO A 360 45.98 14.13 -35.25
C PRO A 360 46.53 15.42 -34.62
N ASP A 361 47.11 15.25 -33.43
CA ASP A 361 47.98 16.19 -32.72
C ASP A 361 47.29 17.36 -32.01
N THR A 362 47.01 17.17 -30.72
CA THR A 362 47.48 18.11 -29.69
C THR A 362 47.58 17.38 -28.35
N VAL A 363 48.80 17.28 -27.84
CA VAL A 363 49.12 16.82 -26.48
C VAL A 363 48.61 17.87 -25.48
N PRO A 364 47.79 17.52 -24.47
CA PRO A 364 47.54 18.42 -23.36
C PRO A 364 48.61 18.22 -22.28
N SER A 365 49.35 19.30 -22.06
CA SER A 365 50.26 19.52 -20.93
C SER A 365 49.56 19.29 -19.58
N ALA A 366 50.18 18.49 -18.73
CA ALA A 366 49.75 18.25 -17.35
C ALA A 366 50.06 19.47 -16.47
N THR A 367 49.04 20.17 -15.97
CA THR A 367 49.15 20.97 -14.73
C THR A 367 47.78 21.49 -14.24
N THR A 368 47.20 20.85 -13.22
CA THR A 368 46.51 21.46 -12.03
C THR A 368 45.92 20.37 -11.11
N PRO A 369 45.67 20.64 -9.81
CA PRO A 369 45.98 19.71 -8.72
C PRO A 369 44.77 18.92 -8.21
N MET A 370 45.08 17.76 -7.62
CA MET A 370 44.16 16.91 -6.87
C MET A 370 43.59 17.66 -5.65
N GLU A 371 42.26 17.81 -5.60
CA GLU A 371 41.55 18.08 -4.35
C GLU A 371 41.47 16.79 -3.51
N PRO A 372 41.63 16.87 -2.18
CA PRO A 372 41.64 15.70 -1.32
C PRO A 372 40.21 15.17 -1.05
N VAL A 373 40.08 13.85 -1.24
CA VAL A 373 38.91 13.05 -0.86
C VAL A 373 38.78 13.02 0.67
N PRO A 374 37.61 13.32 1.27
CA PRO A 374 37.42 13.19 2.71
C PRO A 374 37.36 11.71 3.14
N PRO A 375 37.99 11.32 4.26
CA PRO A 375 38.04 9.94 4.70
C PRO A 375 36.70 9.43 5.23
N SER A 376 36.41 8.18 4.88
CA SER A 376 35.32 7.34 5.39
C SER A 376 35.42 7.17 6.91
N VAL A 377 34.34 7.49 7.62
CA VAL A 377 34.20 7.23 9.06
C VAL A 377 33.64 5.82 9.27
N SER A 378 34.45 4.94 9.85
CA SER A 378 34.02 3.65 10.41
C SER A 378 33.28 3.85 11.74
N PRO A 379 32.29 3.01 12.10
CA PRO A 379 31.56 3.13 13.35
C PRO A 379 32.37 2.56 14.51
N GLU A 380 32.79 3.43 15.42
CA GLU A 380 33.36 3.03 16.71
C GLU A 380 32.25 2.77 17.75
N ARG A 381 32.52 1.77 18.57
CA ARG A 381 31.65 1.06 19.48
C ARG A 381 32.02 1.47 20.91
N ALA A 382 31.12 2.11 21.65
CA ALA A 382 31.07 2.21 23.13
C ALA A 382 29.91 3.15 23.50
N ARG A 383 29.18 3.04 24.61
CA ARG A 383 29.09 2.12 25.74
C ARG A 383 27.76 2.45 26.43
#